data_AF-A0A6G3Y1T1-F1
#
_entry.id   AF-A0A6G3Y1T1-F1
#
_cell.length_a   1.000
_cell.length_b   1.000
_cell.length_c   1.000
_cell.angle_alpha   90.00
_cell.angle_beta   90.00
_cell.angle_gamma   90.00
#
_symmetry.space_group_name_H-M   'P 1'
#
loop_
_entity.id
_entity.type
_entity.pdbx_description
1 polymer ?
#
loop_
_entity_poly.entity_id
_entity_poly.type
_entity_poly.pdbx_seq_one_letter_code
_entity_poly.pdbx_strand_id
1 'polypeptide(L)' 'RAATAGPVTATVVGRHCEAGDILADDVLLPGDVRSGDLLAVPVAGAYQVSMASAYNLVGQPPVVAVHDGTARLL' A
#
# COMPACT_ATOMS: atom_id res chain seq x y z
N ARG A 1 6.48 -5.28 -13.06
CA ARG A 1 7.31 -4.80 -14.19
C ARG A 1 8.76 -4.74 -13.71
N ALA A 2 9.75 -4.96 -14.59
CA ALA A 2 11.14 -4.72 -14.23
C ALA A 2 11.46 -3.21 -14.25
N ALA A 3 12.17 -2.72 -13.24
CA ALA A 3 12.61 -1.33 -13.18
C ALA A 3 13.63 -1.02 -14.27
N THR A 4 13.59 0.20 -14.80
CA THR A 4 14.51 0.71 -15.83
C THR A 4 15.39 1.87 -15.32
N ALA A 5 15.09 2.40 -14.15
CA ALA A 5 15.87 3.44 -13.47
C ALA A 5 16.43 2.93 -12.13
N GLY A 6 17.52 3.55 -11.66
CA GLY A 6 18.11 3.28 -10.36
C GLY A 6 17.18 3.67 -9.19
N PRO A 7 17.47 3.18 -7.97
CA PRO A 7 16.65 3.50 -6.79
C PRO A 7 16.80 4.97 -6.37
N VAL A 8 15.73 5.52 -5.82
CA VAL A 8 15.65 6.86 -5.23
C VAL A 8 14.97 6.77 -3.86
N THR A 9 15.34 7.66 -2.94
CA THR A 9 14.64 7.80 -1.65
C THR A 9 13.29 8.47 -1.88
N ALA A 10 12.23 7.88 -1.35
CA ALA A 10 10.86 8.37 -1.48
C ALA A 10 10.06 8.17 -0.20
N THR A 11 9.02 8.98 -0.04
CA THR A 11 7.97 8.80 0.97
C THR A 11 6.69 8.32 0.27
N VAL A 12 6.14 7.20 0.72
CA VAL A 12 4.85 6.69 0.28
C VAL A 12 3.77 7.27 1.18
N VAL A 13 2.88 8.08 0.59
CA VAL A 13 1.77 8.73 1.29
C VAL A 13 0.44 8.09 0.90
N GLY A 14 -0.54 8.22 1.79
CA GLY A 14 -1.92 7.85 1.50
C GLY A 14 -2.67 8.95 0.73
N ARG A 15 -3.99 8.82 0.68
CA ARG A 15 -4.90 9.68 -0.10
C ARG A 15 -5.70 10.65 0.76
N HIS A 16 -5.57 10.60 2.07
CA HIS A 16 -6.31 11.45 2.98
C HIS A 16 -5.77 12.89 2.93
N CYS A 17 -6.65 13.86 3.19
CA CYS A 17 -6.31 15.28 3.17
C CYS A 17 -5.57 15.71 4.44
N GLU A 18 -4.56 14.95 4.87
CA GLU A 18 -3.79 15.16 6.08
C GLU A 18 -2.31 14.92 5.79
N ALA A 19 -1.44 15.86 6.20
CA ALA A 19 0.00 15.75 5.96
C ALA A 19 0.64 14.53 6.65
N GLY A 20 0.02 14.05 7.72
CA GLY A 20 0.44 12.87 8.48
C GLY A 20 0.00 11.53 7.88
N ASP A 21 -0.71 11.52 6.75
CA ASP A 21 -1.09 10.27 6.06
C ASP A 21 0.11 9.65 5.32
N ILE A 22 1.06 9.15 6.11
CA ILE A 22 2.32 8.54 5.65
C ILE A 22 2.22 7.03 5.87
N LEU A 23 2.45 6.25 4.81
CA LEU A 23 2.47 4.79 4.85
C LEU A 23 3.88 4.25 5.10
N ALA A 24 4.90 4.89 4.49
CA ALA A 24 6.30 4.59 4.71
C ALA A 24 7.18 5.78 4.32
N ASP A 25 8.06 6.22 5.21
CA ASP A 25 9.05 7.27 4.97
C ASP A 25 10.44 6.69 4.67
N ASP A 26 11.27 7.47 3.98
CA ASP A 26 12.67 7.17 3.66
C ASP A 26 12.93 5.77 3.04
N VAL A 27 12.01 5.31 2.19
CA VAL A 27 12.13 4.03 1.49
C VAL A 27 12.80 4.18 0.12
N LEU A 28 13.61 3.20 -0.26
CA LEU A 28 14.17 3.12 -1.60
C LEU A 28 13.18 2.49 -2.58
N LEU A 29 12.80 3.24 -3.61
CA LEU A 29 11.95 2.77 -4.70
C LEU A 29 12.64 2.96 -6.05
N PRO A 30 12.27 2.19 -7.09
CA PRO A 30 12.73 2.48 -8.45
C PRO A 30 12.41 3.91 -8.88
N GLY A 31 13.36 4.61 -9.50
CA GLY A 31 13.17 5.99 -9.96
C GLY A 31 12.18 6.15 -11.13
N ASP A 32 11.67 5.05 -11.67
CA ASP A 32 10.69 5.00 -12.77
C ASP A 32 9.29 4.57 -12.31
N VAL A 33 9.00 4.60 -11.00
CA VAL A 33 7.64 4.40 -10.46
C VAL A 33 6.68 5.44 -11.07
N ARG A 34 5.50 4.97 -11.46
CA ARG A 34 4.48 5.81 -12.10
C ARG A 34 3.06 5.36 -11.74
N SER A 35 2.09 6.20 -12.06
CA SER A 35 0.67 5.86 -11.89
C SER A 35 0.32 4.56 -12.60
N GLY A 36 -0.38 3.67 -11.90
CA GLY A 36 -0.75 2.34 -12.37
C GLY A 36 0.19 1.21 -11.91
N ASP A 37 1.35 1.53 -11.34
CA ASP A 37 2.18 0.53 -10.67
C ASP A 37 1.53 0.10 -9.34
N LEU A 38 1.84 -1.12 -8.89
CA LEU A 38 1.34 -1.69 -7.64
C LEU A 38 2.44 -1.68 -6.57
N LEU A 39 2.10 -1.18 -5.38
CA LEU A 39 2.93 -1.27 -4.18
C LEU A 39 2.28 -2.25 -3.20
N ALA A 40 3.10 -3.02 -2.50
CA ALA A 40 2.66 -3.94 -1.46
C ALA A 40 3.40 -3.66 -0.16
N VAL A 41 2.66 -3.50 0.94
CA VAL A 41 3.21 -3.33 2.28
C VAL A 41 3.20 -4.70 2.98
N PRO A 42 4.37 -5.31 3.26
CA PRO A 42 4.41 -6.59 3.93
C PRO A 42 3.99 -6.46 5.40
N VAL A 43 3.66 -7.58 6.04
CA VAL A 43 3.31 -7.63 7.47
C VAL A 43 2.07 -6.79 7.83
N ALA A 44 1.17 -6.56 6.86
CA ALA A 44 -0.07 -5.82 7.04
C ALA A 44 -1.25 -6.65 7.63
N GLY A 45 -0.95 -7.79 8.27
CA GLY A 45 -1.96 -8.75 8.72
C GLY A 45 -2.47 -8.54 10.13
N ALA A 46 -1.72 -7.84 10.98
CA ALA A 46 -2.04 -7.65 12.40
C ALA A 46 -2.26 -6.17 12.72
N TYR A 47 -3.45 -5.86 13.22
CA TYR A 47 -3.89 -4.52 13.62
C TYR A 47 -4.28 -3.55 12.51
N GLN A 48 -3.78 -3.67 11.27
CA GLN A 48 -4.14 -2.71 10.20
C GLN A 48 -5.65 -2.74 9.89
N VAL A 49 -6.21 -3.91 9.58
CA VAL A 49 -7.64 -4.02 9.28
C VAL A 49 -8.49 -3.76 10.52
N SER A 50 -8.08 -4.26 11.70
CA SER A 50 -8.87 -4.08 12.93
C SER A 50 -8.85 -2.66 13.48
N MET A 51 -7.86 -1.84 13.11
CA MET A 51 -7.77 -0.42 13.46
C MET A 51 -8.18 0.49 12.30
N ALA A 52 -8.66 -0.05 11.18
CA ALA A 52 -9.11 0.73 10.05
C ALA A 52 -10.30 1.64 10.43
N SER A 53 -10.33 2.84 9.88
CA SER A 53 -11.41 3.81 10.09
C SER A 53 -12.02 4.21 8.75
N ALA A 54 -13.25 4.75 8.78
CA ALA A 54 -13.89 5.36 7.62
C ALA A 54 -13.49 6.84 7.44
N TYR A 55 -12.25 7.21 7.76
CA TYR A 55 -11.79 8.59 7.68
C TYR A 55 -11.90 9.13 6.25
N ASN A 56 -12.39 10.37 6.10
CA ASN A 56 -12.76 10.96 4.82
C ASN A 56 -13.72 10.09 3.96
N LEU A 57 -14.57 9.29 4.61
CA LEU A 57 -15.53 8.37 3.98
C LEU A 57 -14.88 7.32 3.06
N VAL A 58 -13.58 7.04 3.26
CA VAL A 58 -12.89 5.95 2.57
C VAL A 58 -13.29 4.64 3.26
N GLY A 59 -13.95 3.74 2.53
CA GLY A 59 -14.36 2.45 3.06
C GLY A 59 -13.18 1.54 3.43
N GLN A 60 -13.43 0.58 4.31
CA GLN A 60 -12.44 -0.42 4.67
C GLN A 60 -12.07 -1.29 3.44
N PRO A 61 -10.78 -1.60 3.22
CA PRO A 61 -10.38 -2.45 2.11
C PRO A 61 -10.91 -3.89 2.28
N PRO A 62 -11.22 -4.60 1.18
CA PRO A 62 -11.55 -6.01 1.24
C PRO A 62 -10.34 -6.83 1.69
N VAL A 63 -10.59 -7.93 2.40
CA VAL A 63 -9.56 -8.90 2.76
C VAL A 63 -9.74 -10.15 1.89
N VAL A 64 -8.66 -10.62 1.29
CA VAL A 64 -8.68 -11.78 0.40
C VAL A 64 -7.73 -12.84 0.94
N ALA A 65 -8.21 -14.07 1.08
CA ALA A 65 -7.37 -15.22 1.37
C ALA A 65 -6.96 -15.90 0.06
N VAL A 66 -5.68 -16.24 -0.06
CA VAL A 66 -5.12 -16.98 -1.19
C VAL A 66 -4.53 -18.29 -0.69
N HIS A 67 -4.92 -19.41 -1.29
CA HIS A 67 -4.43 -20.74 -0.97
C HIS A 67 -4.43 -21.59 -2.25
N ASP A 68 -3.31 -22.27 -2.53
CA ASP A 68 -3.13 -23.15 -3.69
C ASP A 68 -3.60 -22.55 -5.03
N GLY A 69 -3.18 -21.30 -5.30
CA GLY A 69 -3.53 -20.57 -6.53
C GLY A 69 -4.98 -20.08 -6.60
N THR A 70 -5.80 -20.32 -5.58
CA THR A 70 -7.19 -19.87 -5.51
C THR A 70 -7.33 -18.69 -4.55
N ALA A 71 -8.11 -17.68 -4.95
CA ALA A 71 -8.40 -16.50 -4.14
C ALA A 71 -9.89 -16.46 -3.75
N ARG A 72 -10.18 -16.13 -2.49
CA ARG A 72 -11.55 -15.90 -2.00
C ARG A 72 -11.64 -14.63 -1.16
N LEU A 73 -12.74 -13.90 -1.33
CA LEU A 73 -13.08 -12.79 -0.44
C LEU A 73 -13.38 -13.33 0.97
N LEU A 74 -12.94 -12.59 1.99
CA LEU A 74 -13.28 -12.80 3.40
C LEU A 74 -14.39 -11.86 3.84
#